data_AF-A0A310SSJ8-F1
#
_entry.id   AF-A0A310SSJ8-F1
#
_cell.length_a   1.000
_cell.length_b   1.000
_cell.length_c   1.000
_cell.angle_alpha   90.00
_cell.angle_beta   90.00
_cell.angle_gamma   90.00
#
_symmetry.space_group_name_H-M   'P 1'
#
loop_
_entity.id
_entity.type
_entity.pdbx_description
1 polymer ?
#
loop_
_entity_poly.entity_id
_entity_poly.type
_entity_poly.pdbx_seq_one_letter_code
_entity_poly.pdbx_strand_id
1 'polypeptide(L)'
;MSINEKTQTEYTSFKELDESGLTPAVFDPLINATFLIDDPSFLSLKKKVIPISEIGDCMLYLKRYRNVTCFSSSEIANIAINQEARRGLVTMKICKNLCYAKPPVANFMSKHTPYRDRIVEIIMRLHIAGIKRKWHYDYIGKFINKHPRVMRFSSLSKSSYTRNLVYILSGGYFLSFFVFFGEILIHGMGKNCKQAGRF
;
A
#
# COMPACT_ATOMS: atom_id res chain seq x y z
N MET A 1 16.00 -17.79 13.23
CA MET A 1 15.06 -16.67 13.42
C MET A 1 14.58 -16.24 12.04
N SER A 2 13.46 -16.80 11.55
CA SER A 2 12.99 -16.53 10.18
C SER A 2 12.38 -15.13 10.13
N ILE A 3 13.06 -14.21 9.47
CA ILE A 3 12.50 -12.90 9.17
C ILE A 3 11.49 -13.13 8.05
N ASN A 4 10.22 -13.25 8.42
CA ASN A 4 9.13 -13.14 7.46
C ASN A 4 9.25 -11.76 6.81
N GLU A 5 9.79 -11.76 5.58
CA GLU A 5 9.53 -10.75 4.58
C GLU A 5 8.05 -10.40 4.70
N LYS A 6 7.68 -9.12 4.91
CA LYS A 6 6.27 -8.74 5.09
C LYS A 6 5.52 -9.05 3.79
N THR A 7 5.11 -10.31 3.68
CA THR A 7 4.17 -10.83 2.70
C THR A 7 2.98 -9.91 2.78
N GLN A 8 2.62 -9.38 1.62
CA GLN A 8 1.40 -8.62 1.42
C GLN A 8 0.25 -9.33 2.14
N THR A 9 -0.20 -8.79 3.27
CA THR A 9 -1.21 -9.43 4.11
C THR A 9 -2.57 -9.22 3.46
N GLU A 10 -3.24 -10.31 3.13
CA GLU A 10 -4.64 -10.27 2.74
C GLU A 10 -5.50 -10.52 3.97
N TYR A 11 -6.35 -9.56 4.29
CA TYR A 11 -7.34 -9.68 5.34
C TYR A 11 -8.60 -10.31 4.75
N THR A 12 -9.06 -11.39 5.37
CA THR A 12 -10.27 -12.11 4.96
C THR A 12 -11.49 -11.68 5.76
N SER A 13 -11.30 -11.15 6.97
CA SER A 13 -12.37 -10.71 7.86
C SER A 13 -12.09 -9.37 8.54
N PHE A 14 -13.14 -8.68 9.00
CA PHE A 14 -13.01 -7.45 9.78
C PHE A 14 -12.33 -7.67 11.13
N LYS A 15 -12.45 -8.88 11.68
CA LYS A 15 -11.75 -9.30 12.91
C LYS A 15 -10.23 -9.28 12.73
N GLU A 16 -9.72 -9.89 11.66
CA GLU A 16 -8.29 -9.86 11.33
C GLU A 16 -7.79 -8.44 11.09
N LEU A 17 -8.62 -7.59 10.48
CA LEU A 17 -8.29 -6.19 10.28
C LEU A 17 -8.18 -5.44 11.62
N ASP A 18 -9.09 -5.68 12.57
CA ASP A 18 -9.05 -5.06 13.91
C ASP A 18 -7.83 -5.53 14.73
N GLU A 19 -7.51 -6.82 14.65
CA GLU A 19 -6.34 -7.42 15.31
C GLU A 19 -5.02 -6.95 14.71
N SER A 20 -5.00 -6.52 13.45
CA SER A 20 -3.80 -6.01 12.78
C SER A 20 -3.28 -4.69 13.34
N GLY A 21 -4.08 -3.98 14.13
CA GLY A 21 -3.74 -2.67 14.68
C GLY A 21 -3.75 -1.53 13.65
N LEU A 22 -4.33 -1.76 12.45
CA LEU A 22 -4.55 -0.71 11.47
C LEU A 22 -5.67 0.22 11.91
N THR A 23 -5.41 1.53 11.88
CA THR A 23 -6.39 2.55 12.22
C THR A 23 -7.21 2.91 10.99
N PRO A 24 -8.54 2.75 11.00
CA PRO A 24 -9.38 3.10 9.85
C PRO A 24 -9.56 4.61 9.74
N ALA A 25 -9.31 5.17 8.56
CA ALA A 25 -9.66 6.52 8.19
C ALA A 25 -10.92 6.49 7.30
N VAL A 26 -11.94 7.24 7.68
CA VAL A 26 -13.26 7.22 7.04
C VAL A 26 -13.79 8.64 6.93
N PHE A 27 -14.35 8.96 5.76
CA PHE A 27 -14.97 10.26 5.50
C PHE A 27 -16.12 10.49 6.48
N ASP A 28 -16.03 11.57 7.26
CA ASP A 28 -16.85 11.83 8.45
C ASP A 28 -18.36 11.70 8.18
N PRO A 29 -18.92 12.30 7.10
CA PRO A 29 -20.34 12.15 6.76
C PRO A 29 -20.77 10.72 6.47
N LEU A 30 -19.84 9.85 6.12
CA LEU A 30 -20.10 8.46 5.77
C LEU A 30 -19.76 7.48 6.89
N ILE A 31 -19.26 7.91 8.06
CA ILE A 31 -18.92 6.97 9.16
C ILE A 31 -20.13 6.13 9.54
N ASN A 32 -21.27 6.78 9.82
CA ASN A 32 -22.47 6.04 10.24
C ASN A 32 -23.02 5.12 9.14
N ALA A 33 -22.91 5.53 7.87
CA ALA A 33 -23.34 4.71 6.73
C ALA A 33 -22.36 3.57 6.40
N THR A 34 -21.08 3.76 6.71
CA THR A 34 -20.03 2.75 6.50
C THR A 34 -20.17 1.65 7.54
N PHE A 35 -20.43 2.01 8.80
CA PHE A 35 -20.57 1.10 9.94
C PHE A 35 -22.03 0.72 10.24
N LEU A 36 -22.78 0.28 9.20
CA LEU A 36 -24.17 -0.18 9.32
C LEU A 36 -24.31 -1.68 9.64
N ILE A 37 -23.23 -2.45 9.52
CA ILE A 37 -23.27 -3.89 9.73
C ILE A 37 -23.12 -4.16 11.23
N ASP A 38 -24.05 -4.93 11.79
CA ASP A 38 -24.05 -5.39 13.19
C ASP A 38 -23.02 -6.51 13.43
N ASP A 39 -21.76 -6.24 13.09
CA ASP A 39 -20.62 -7.10 13.39
C ASP A 39 -19.82 -6.49 14.56
N PRO A 40 -19.58 -7.23 15.66
CA PRO A 40 -18.87 -6.70 16.83
C PRO A 40 -17.44 -6.24 16.50
N SER A 41 -16.74 -6.89 15.58
CA SER A 41 -15.40 -6.48 15.11
C SER A 41 -15.46 -5.24 14.24
N PHE A 42 -16.58 -5.01 13.56
CA PHE A 42 -16.79 -3.80 12.77
C PHE A 42 -17.13 -2.59 13.66
N LEU A 43 -17.85 -2.83 14.76
CA LEU A 43 -18.13 -1.83 15.78
C LEU A 43 -16.89 -1.45 16.61
N SER A 44 -15.98 -2.39 16.89
CA SER A 44 -14.70 -2.07 17.53
C SER A 44 -13.83 -1.19 16.63
N LEU A 45 -13.79 -1.49 15.32
CA LEU A 45 -13.13 -0.65 14.32
C LEU A 45 -13.72 0.77 14.29
N LYS A 46 -15.05 0.92 14.35
CA LYS A 46 -15.72 2.24 14.40
C LYS A 46 -15.17 3.13 15.52
N LYS A 47 -14.88 2.57 16.69
CA LYS A 47 -14.34 3.33 17.86
C LYS A 47 -12.92 3.84 17.64
N LYS A 48 -12.16 3.22 16.73
CA LYS A 48 -10.77 3.57 16.39
C LYS A 48 -10.68 4.47 15.15
N VAL A 49 -11.82 4.89 14.58
CA VAL A 49 -11.83 5.65 13.33
C VAL A 49 -11.21 7.02 13.49
N ILE A 50 -10.39 7.40 12.51
CA ILE A 50 -9.98 8.78 12.28
C ILE A 50 -11.00 9.40 11.31
N PRO A 51 -11.84 10.34 11.77
CA PRO A 51 -12.73 11.06 10.88
C PRO A 51 -11.91 11.97 9.97
N ILE A 52 -12.16 11.91 8.66
CA ILE A 52 -11.54 12.80 7.69
C ILE A 52 -12.59 13.70 7.04
N SER A 53 -12.23 14.97 6.85
CA SER A 53 -13.11 15.99 6.29
C SER A 53 -13.10 16.01 4.76
N GLU A 54 -12.05 15.49 4.12
CA GLU A 54 -11.98 15.36 2.68
C GLU A 54 -11.59 13.96 2.25
N ILE A 55 -12.16 13.49 1.14
CA ILE A 55 -11.84 12.16 0.58
C ILE A 55 -10.35 12.06 0.22
N GLY A 56 -9.73 13.18 -0.19
CA GLY A 56 -8.31 13.25 -0.53
C GLY A 56 -7.39 12.98 0.65
N ASP A 57 -7.81 13.34 1.86
CA ASP A 57 -7.00 13.19 3.07
C ASP A 57 -6.68 11.73 3.35
N CYS A 58 -7.64 10.83 3.12
CA CYS A 58 -7.43 9.39 3.34
C CYS A 58 -6.18 8.88 2.61
N MET A 59 -6.03 9.31 1.34
CA MET A 59 -4.90 8.91 0.52
C MET A 59 -3.59 9.52 1.00
N LEU A 60 -3.63 10.74 1.56
CA LEU A 60 -2.47 11.37 2.20
C LEU A 60 -2.06 10.62 3.48
N TYR A 61 -3.03 10.22 4.31
CA TYR A 61 -2.77 9.42 5.52
C TYR A 61 -2.14 8.07 5.17
N LEU A 62 -2.67 7.36 4.18
CA LEU A 62 -2.11 6.07 3.72
C LEU A 62 -0.69 6.20 3.17
N LYS A 63 -0.33 7.34 2.57
CA LYS A 63 1.04 7.60 2.10
C LYS A 63 2.00 7.91 3.23
N ARG A 64 1.54 8.69 4.21
CA ARG A 64 2.36 9.18 5.32
C ARG A 64 2.53 8.14 6.42
N TYR A 65 1.51 7.34 6.68
CA TYR A 65 1.44 6.41 7.80
C TYR A 65 1.17 4.98 7.31
N ARG A 66 2.01 4.04 7.75
CA ARG A 66 1.90 2.61 7.38
C ARG A 66 0.88 1.83 8.23
N ASN A 67 0.38 2.43 9.30
CA ASN A 67 -0.58 1.85 10.24
C ASN A 67 -2.02 2.34 10.01
N VAL A 68 -2.33 2.88 8.83
CA VAL A 68 -3.67 3.39 8.48
C VAL A 68 -4.29 2.50 7.41
N THR A 69 -5.60 2.34 7.45
CA THR A 69 -6.41 1.76 6.37
C THR A 69 -7.51 2.74 5.96
N CYS A 70 -7.92 2.75 4.71
CA CYS A 70 -8.96 3.66 4.21
C CYS A 70 -10.19 2.91 3.72
N PHE A 71 -11.36 3.33 4.20
CA PHE A 71 -12.64 2.90 3.65
C PHE A 71 -13.03 3.85 2.52
N SER A 72 -12.92 3.38 1.28
CA SER A 72 -13.29 4.15 0.09
C SER A 72 -13.86 3.24 -0.98
N SER A 73 -14.54 3.86 -1.96
CA SER A 73 -15.07 3.13 -3.11
C SER A 73 -13.92 2.55 -3.94
N SER A 74 -14.15 1.38 -4.52
CA SER A 74 -13.17 0.70 -5.38
C SER A 74 -12.71 1.58 -6.54
N GLU A 75 -13.60 2.44 -7.05
CA GLU A 75 -13.36 3.35 -8.15
C GLU A 75 -12.33 4.42 -7.77
N ILE A 76 -12.50 5.05 -6.60
CA ILE A 76 -11.57 6.07 -6.08
C ILE A 76 -10.23 5.43 -5.73
N ALA A 77 -10.25 4.28 -5.07
CA ALA A 77 -9.04 3.54 -4.71
C ALA A 77 -8.22 3.15 -5.96
N ASN A 78 -8.88 2.65 -7.01
CA ASN A 78 -8.22 2.31 -8.27
C ASN A 78 -7.60 3.53 -8.95
N ILE A 79 -8.30 4.67 -8.96
CA ILE A 79 -7.74 5.92 -9.51
C ILE A 79 -6.49 6.32 -8.74
N ALA A 80 -6.53 6.32 -7.41
CA ALA A 80 -5.39 6.69 -6.57
C ALA A 80 -4.18 5.75 -6.76
N ILE A 81 -4.41 4.43 -6.76
CA ILE A 81 -3.36 3.44 -6.99
C ILE A 81 -2.74 3.61 -8.38
N ASN A 82 -3.55 3.83 -9.41
CA ASN A 82 -3.05 4.03 -10.78
C ASN A 82 -2.25 5.32 -10.92
N GLN A 83 -2.67 6.41 -10.27
CA GLN A 83 -1.93 7.67 -10.26
C GLN A 83 -0.56 7.52 -9.59
N GLU A 84 -0.48 6.82 -8.47
CA GLU A 84 0.79 6.59 -7.77
C GLU A 84 1.69 5.61 -8.53
N ALA A 85 1.10 4.58 -9.15
CA ALA A 85 1.83 3.68 -10.04
C ALA A 85 2.44 4.42 -11.24
N ARG A 86 1.77 5.46 -11.78
CA ARG A 86 2.35 6.33 -12.83
C ARG A 86 3.56 7.11 -12.34
N ARG A 87 3.63 7.43 -11.05
CA ARG A 87 4.78 8.08 -10.39
C ARG A 87 5.87 7.09 -9.96
N GLY A 88 5.66 5.79 -10.18
CA GLY A 88 6.59 4.73 -9.75
C GLY A 88 6.49 4.38 -8.26
N LEU A 89 5.48 4.89 -7.55
CA LEU A 89 5.27 4.66 -6.12
C LEU A 89 4.10 3.69 -5.95
N VAL A 90 4.38 2.40 -5.66
CA VAL A 90 3.32 1.43 -5.34
C VAL A 90 3.30 1.21 -3.84
N THR A 91 2.51 2.02 -3.14
CA THR A 91 2.46 2.01 -1.67
C THR A 91 1.14 1.49 -1.10
N MET A 92 0.14 1.23 -1.96
CA MET A 92 -1.25 0.95 -1.57
C MET A 92 -1.79 -0.30 -2.27
N LYS A 93 -2.67 -1.04 -1.60
CA LYS A 93 -3.41 -2.20 -2.13
C LYS A 93 -4.87 -2.11 -1.68
N ILE A 94 -5.79 -2.62 -2.51
CA ILE A 94 -7.19 -2.82 -2.13
C ILE A 94 -7.33 -4.18 -1.42
N CYS A 95 -7.97 -4.19 -0.26
CA CYS A 95 -8.38 -5.40 0.43
C CYS A 95 -9.64 -5.97 -0.23
N LYS A 96 -9.49 -6.93 -1.15
CA LYS A 96 -10.60 -7.43 -1.99
C LYS A 96 -11.67 -8.22 -1.22
N ASN A 97 -11.28 -8.88 -0.13
CA ASN A 97 -12.18 -9.77 0.61
C ASN A 97 -13.03 -9.04 1.65
N LEU A 98 -12.74 -7.75 1.89
CA LEU A 98 -13.50 -6.91 2.81
C LEU A 98 -14.42 -5.99 2.03
N CYS A 99 -15.71 -6.33 2.00
CA CYS A 99 -16.75 -5.52 1.41
C CYS A 99 -17.63 -4.93 2.52
N TYR A 100 -17.96 -3.65 2.39
CA TYR A 100 -18.89 -2.97 3.28
C TYR A 100 -20.03 -2.35 2.47
N ALA A 101 -21.11 -1.99 3.15
CA ALA A 101 -22.28 -1.40 2.50
C ALA A 101 -21.89 -0.11 1.77
N LYS A 102 -22.08 -0.08 0.45
CA LYS A 102 -21.94 1.15 -0.32
C LYS A 102 -23.20 2.00 -0.10
N PRO A 103 -23.11 3.19 0.50
CA PRO A 103 -24.29 4.03 0.66
C PRO A 103 -24.87 4.38 -0.71
N PRO A 104 -26.20 4.44 -0.84
CA PRO A 104 -26.82 4.85 -2.10
C PRO A 104 -26.42 6.29 -2.41
N VAL A 105 -25.93 6.50 -3.64
CA VAL A 105 -25.67 7.86 -4.15
C VAL A 105 -27.01 8.41 -4.63
N ALA A 106 -27.57 9.35 -3.86
CA ALA A 106 -28.81 10.02 -4.18
C ALA A 106 -28.61 11.53 -4.25
N ASN A 107 -29.39 12.19 -5.11
CA ASN A 107 -29.47 13.65 -5.12
C ASN A 107 -30.58 14.06 -4.15
N PHE A 108 -30.24 14.93 -3.21
CA PHE A 108 -31.23 15.52 -2.32
C PHE A 108 -31.97 16.64 -3.03
N MET A 109 -33.30 16.61 -2.92
CA MET A 109 -34.18 17.63 -3.46
C MET A 109 -35.15 18.10 -2.38
N SER A 110 -35.55 19.36 -2.43
CA SER A 110 -36.57 19.89 -1.53
C SER A 110 -37.88 19.12 -1.69
N LYS A 111 -38.54 18.81 -0.56
CA LYS A 111 -39.76 17.98 -0.50
C LYS A 111 -40.89 18.49 -1.41
N HIS A 112 -40.93 19.81 -1.65
CA HIS A 112 -41.98 20.48 -2.43
C HIS A 112 -41.49 20.99 -3.78
N THR A 113 -40.38 20.46 -4.31
CA THR A 113 -39.94 20.87 -5.66
C THR A 113 -40.91 20.33 -6.73
N PRO A 114 -41.49 21.20 -7.59
CA PRO A 114 -42.39 20.76 -8.65
C PRO A 114 -41.65 20.01 -9.78
N TYR A 115 -40.31 20.02 -9.76
CA TYR A 115 -39.48 19.43 -10.81
C TYR A 115 -38.97 18.02 -10.48
N ARG A 116 -39.34 17.46 -9.31
CA ARG A 116 -38.83 16.17 -8.84
C ARG A 116 -39.03 15.09 -9.88
N ASP A 117 -40.28 14.91 -10.32
CA ASP A 117 -40.66 13.80 -11.20
C ASP A 117 -40.03 13.95 -12.58
N ARG A 118 -39.98 15.19 -13.11
CA ARG A 118 -39.31 15.49 -14.38
C ARG A 118 -37.81 15.18 -14.33
N ILE A 119 -37.13 15.55 -13.24
CA ILE A 119 -35.69 15.30 -13.13
C ILE A 119 -35.42 13.80 -12.94
N VAL A 120 -36.24 13.11 -12.16
CA VAL A 120 -36.15 11.65 -12.02
C VAL A 120 -36.34 10.96 -13.38
N GLU A 121 -37.34 11.39 -14.17
CA GLU A 121 -37.57 10.87 -15.51
C GLU A 121 -36.37 11.10 -16.44
N ILE A 122 -35.78 12.30 -16.42
CA ILE A 122 -34.57 12.61 -17.20
C ILE A 122 -33.41 11.71 -16.78
N ILE A 123 -33.15 11.58 -15.47
CA ILE A 123 -32.07 10.72 -14.95
C ILE A 123 -32.30 9.27 -15.34
N MET A 124 -33.54 8.78 -15.29
CA MET A 124 -33.90 7.43 -15.70
C MET A 124 -33.68 7.22 -17.20
N ARG A 125 -34.08 8.17 -18.05
CA ARG A 125 -33.81 8.11 -19.50
C ARG A 125 -32.31 8.11 -19.79
N LEU A 126 -31.52 8.94 -19.11
CA LEU A 126 -30.05 8.94 -19.24
C LEU A 126 -29.44 7.60 -18.79
N HIS A 127 -30.00 6.99 -17.76
CA HIS A 127 -29.56 5.69 -17.27
C HIS A 127 -29.86 4.56 -18.28
N ILE A 128 -31.10 4.50 -18.78
CA ILE A 128 -31.55 3.51 -19.77
C ILE A 128 -30.79 3.67 -21.09
N ALA A 129 -30.53 4.91 -21.53
CA ALA A 129 -29.71 5.21 -22.69
C ALA A 129 -28.22 4.85 -22.51
N GLY A 130 -27.80 4.39 -21.32
CA GLY A 130 -26.43 3.99 -21.04
C GLY A 130 -25.44 5.13 -20.92
N ILE A 131 -25.89 6.39 -20.87
CA ILE A 131 -25.03 7.59 -20.82
C ILE A 131 -24.16 7.57 -19.56
N LYS A 132 -24.73 7.15 -18.42
CA LYS A 132 -23.97 6.96 -17.17
C LYS A 132 -22.77 6.01 -17.37
N ARG A 133 -22.96 4.91 -18.09
CA ARG A 133 -21.90 3.93 -18.35
C ARG A 133 -20.84 4.50 -19.28
N LYS A 134 -21.25 5.23 -20.32
CA LYS A 134 -20.34 5.94 -21.22
C LYS A 134 -19.48 6.95 -20.47
N TRP A 135 -20.08 7.85 -19.69
CA TRP A 135 -19.35 8.83 -18.89
C TRP A 135 -18.41 8.18 -17.88
N HIS A 136 -18.84 7.09 -17.25
CA HIS A 136 -17.98 6.33 -16.34
C HIS A 136 -16.73 5.80 -17.07
N TYR A 137 -16.88 5.21 -18.26
CA TYR A 137 -15.74 4.76 -19.06
C TYR A 137 -14.90 5.92 -19.59
N ASP A 138 -15.50 7.02 -20.03
CA ASP A 138 -14.77 8.18 -20.57
C ASP A 138 -13.99 8.92 -19.47
N TYR A 139 -14.54 8.97 -18.25
CA TYR A 139 -13.88 9.58 -17.11
C TYR A 139 -12.83 8.64 -16.52
N ILE A 140 -13.21 7.42 -16.11
CA ILE A 140 -12.32 6.47 -15.45
C ILE A 140 -11.30 5.88 -16.44
N GLY A 141 -11.67 5.66 -17.70
CA GLY A 141 -10.78 5.14 -18.74
C GLY A 141 -9.61 6.07 -19.07
N LYS A 142 -9.68 7.37 -18.73
CA LYS A 142 -8.52 8.28 -18.77
C LYS A 142 -7.50 7.99 -17.65
N PHE A 143 -7.97 7.44 -16.53
CA PHE A 143 -7.15 7.13 -15.36
C PHE A 143 -6.66 5.67 -15.34
N ILE A 144 -7.45 4.73 -15.87
CA ILE A 144 -7.06 3.32 -16.01
C ILE A 144 -6.29 3.15 -17.31
N ASN A 145 -4.98 2.87 -17.23
CA ASN A 145 -4.19 2.54 -18.42
C ASN A 145 -4.74 1.25 -19.06
N LYS A 146 -5.05 1.29 -20.37
CA LYS A 146 -5.43 0.10 -21.15
C LYS A 146 -4.28 -0.91 -21.31
N HIS A 147 -3.04 -0.47 -21.10
CA HIS A 147 -1.88 -1.36 -21.06
C HIS A 147 -1.48 -1.60 -19.61
N PRO A 148 -1.61 -2.85 -19.10
CA PRO A 148 -0.98 -3.22 -17.85
C PRO A 148 0.53 -3.11 -18.09
N ARG A 149 1.15 -2.01 -17.63
CA ARG A 149 2.59 -2.01 -17.49
C ARG A 149 2.89 -3.14 -16.52
N VAL A 150 3.58 -4.18 -16.99
CA VAL A 150 4.11 -5.24 -16.14
C VAL A 150 5.00 -4.54 -15.11
N MET A 151 4.47 -4.37 -13.90
CA MET A 151 5.16 -3.67 -12.83
C MET A 151 6.31 -4.56 -12.35
N ARG A 152 7.54 -4.19 -12.70
CA ARG A 152 8.74 -4.80 -12.12
C ARG A 152 8.83 -4.40 -10.65
N PHE A 153 8.32 -5.25 -9.76
CA PHE A 153 8.44 -5.14 -8.31
C PHE A 153 9.87 -5.36 -7.76
N SER A 154 10.90 -5.35 -8.63
CA SER A 154 12.12 -6.13 -8.39
C SER A 154 13.41 -5.34 -8.12
N SER A 155 13.40 -4.03 -7.87
CA SER A 155 14.68 -3.28 -7.76
C SER A 155 14.99 -2.68 -6.38
N LEU A 156 13.99 -2.31 -5.58
CA LEU A 156 14.25 -1.64 -4.30
C LEU A 156 14.76 -2.59 -3.20
N SER A 157 14.15 -3.78 -3.07
CA SER A 157 14.62 -4.82 -2.15
C SER A 157 15.95 -5.42 -2.60
N LYS A 158 16.07 -5.80 -3.87
CA LYS A 158 17.28 -6.42 -4.44
C LYS A 158 18.52 -5.54 -4.27
N SER A 159 18.40 -4.22 -4.41
CA SER A 159 19.53 -3.29 -4.26
C SER A 159 20.08 -3.18 -2.84
N SER A 160 19.25 -3.38 -1.80
CA SER A 160 19.72 -3.30 -0.42
C SER A 160 20.44 -4.57 0.00
N TYR A 161 19.90 -5.73 -0.38
CA TYR A 161 20.54 -7.03 -0.10
C TYR A 161 21.86 -7.21 -0.83
N THR A 162 21.95 -6.81 -2.11
CA THR A 162 23.22 -6.90 -2.85
C THR A 162 24.29 -6.01 -2.23
N ARG A 163 23.96 -4.79 -1.77
CA ARG A 163 24.90 -3.94 -1.05
C ARG A 163 25.40 -4.57 0.25
N ASN A 164 24.49 -5.11 1.07
CA ASN A 164 24.88 -5.77 2.32
C ASN A 164 25.78 -6.98 2.06
N LEU A 165 25.49 -7.75 1.01
CA LEU A 165 26.30 -8.91 0.63
C LEU A 165 27.69 -8.50 0.11
N VAL A 166 27.78 -7.40 -0.65
CA VAL A 166 29.08 -6.81 -1.05
C VAL A 166 29.86 -6.31 0.16
N TYR A 167 29.22 -5.69 1.16
CA TYR A 167 29.91 -5.25 2.38
C TYR A 167 30.44 -6.42 3.21
N ILE A 168 29.69 -7.52 3.30
CA ILE A 168 30.14 -8.72 4.02
C ILE A 168 31.30 -9.39 3.27
N LEU A 169 31.21 -9.49 1.94
CA LEU A 169 32.28 -10.05 1.11
C LEU A 169 33.55 -9.20 1.18
N SER A 170 33.44 -7.87 1.09
CA SER A 170 34.59 -6.99 1.17
C SER A 170 35.23 -7.06 2.56
N GLY A 171 34.43 -7.02 3.63
CA GLY A 171 34.92 -7.18 5.00
C GLY A 171 35.66 -8.50 5.23
N GLY A 172 35.08 -9.61 4.76
CA GLY A 172 35.71 -10.94 4.85
C GLY A 172 37.02 -11.02 4.05
N TYR A 173 37.04 -10.43 2.85
CA TYR A 173 38.24 -10.39 2.02
C TYR A 173 39.36 -9.59 2.67
N PHE A 174 39.07 -8.39 3.21
CA PHE A 174 40.05 -7.59 3.94
C PHE A 174 40.60 -8.34 5.16
N LEU A 175 39.75 -9.00 5.94
CA LEU A 175 40.19 -9.79 7.09
C LEU A 175 41.15 -10.91 6.65
N SER A 176 40.81 -11.64 5.59
CA SER A 176 41.68 -12.70 5.05
C SER A 176 43.03 -12.17 4.56
N PHE A 177 43.04 -10.98 3.96
CA PHE A 177 44.24 -10.30 3.50
C PHE A 177 45.17 -9.94 4.66
N PHE A 178 44.63 -9.40 5.77
CA PHE A 178 45.43 -9.08 6.96
C PHE A 178 46.03 -10.32 7.62
N VAL A 179 45.27 -11.41 7.71
CA VAL A 179 45.79 -12.68 8.26
C VAL A 179 46.96 -13.20 7.41
N PHE A 180 46.82 -13.19 6.08
CA PHE A 180 47.87 -13.62 5.17
C PHE A 180 49.16 -12.80 5.30
N PHE A 181 49.07 -11.47 5.39
CA PHE A 181 50.23 -10.61 5.64
C PHE A 181 50.86 -10.83 7.01
N GLY A 182 50.05 -11.07 8.04
CA GLY A 182 50.52 -11.44 9.37
C GLY A 182 51.33 -12.73 9.36
N GLU A 183 50.84 -13.77 8.66
CA GLU A 183 51.56 -15.04 8.51
C GLU A 183 52.88 -14.86 7.76
N ILE A 184 52.91 -14.08 6.67
CA ILE A 184 54.14 -13.80 5.93
C ILE A 184 55.18 -13.08 6.79
N LEU A 185 54.77 -12.07 7.56
CA LEU A 185 55.69 -11.33 8.43
C LEU A 185 56.29 -12.25 9.51
N ILE A 186 55.46 -13.05 10.16
CA ILE A 186 55.91 -14.00 11.19
C ILE A 186 56.84 -15.06 10.57
N HIS A 187 56.49 -15.60 9.41
CA HIS A 187 57.30 -16.62 8.74
C HIS A 187 58.61 -16.06 8.16
N GLY A 188 58.59 -14.82 7.69
CA GLY A 188 59.78 -14.08 7.24
C GLY A 188 60.75 -13.78 8.38
N MET A 189 60.24 -13.32 9.53
CA MET A 189 61.05 -13.10 10.73
C MET A 189 61.60 -14.41 11.32
N GLY A 190 60.81 -15.49 11.29
CA GLY A 190 61.23 -16.82 11.75
C GLY A 190 62.36 -17.45 10.91
N LYS A 191 62.45 -17.14 9.61
CA LYS A 191 63.56 -17.59 8.75
C LYS A 191 64.85 -16.81 9.00
N ASN A 192 64.78 -15.51 9.21
CA ASN A 192 65.95 -14.67 9.50
C ASN A 192 66.57 -15.00 10.87
N CYS A 193 65.77 -15.42 11.85
CA CYS A 193 66.28 -15.83 13.16
C CYS A 193 67.01 -17.18 13.15
N LYS A 194 66.67 -18.10 12.23
CA LYS A 194 67.38 -19.40 12.09
C LYS A 194 68.71 -19.29 11.35
N GLN A 195 68.94 -18.24 10.57
CA GLN A 195 70.25 -18.00 9.93
C GLN A 195 71.26 -17.28 10.82
N ALA A 196 70.81 -16.59 11.88
CA ALA A 196 71.69 -15.89 12.82
C ALA A 196 72.33 -16.80 13.91
N GLY A 197 71.92 -18.07 14.01
CA GLY A 197 72.44 -19.05 14.99
C GLY A 197 73.39 -20.09 14.40
N ARG A 198 73.92 -19.87 13.20
CA ARG A 198 74.86 -20.78 12.53
C ARG A 198 76.11 -20.00 12.11
N PHE A 199 76.83 -19.48 13.11
CA PHE A 199 78.24 -19.13 13.07
C PHE A 199 78.89 -19.68 14.33
#